data_AF-A0A7Y8A9Q7-F1
#
_entry.id   AF-A0A7Y8A9Q7-F1
#
_cell.length_a   1.000
_cell.length_b   1.000
_cell.length_c   1.000
_cell.angle_alpha   90.00
_cell.angle_beta   90.00
_cell.angle_gamma   90.00
#
_symmetry.space_group_name_H-M   'P 1'
#
loop_
_entity.id
_entity.type
_entity.pdbx_description
1 polymer ?
#
loop_
_entity_poly.entity_id
_entity_poly.type
_entity_poly.pdbx_seq_one_letter_code
_entity_poly.pdbx_strand_id
1 'polypeptide(L)'
;MIRSYKEIAETGVGDLYDVQNAFDNVRAIFTLLLDRFPEDSAAYSLAELGTFEINDWTSKLFQWCECMENELDDANAQAQKAAPLTHYLLDQRSHDVAEAISAERKHATRWWSHLHELRRFNQLPEWVAADIGTDEERDHMLESWKAVNQALFGSDYLGNFQPYRGAAL
;
A
#
# COMPACT_ATOMS: atom_id res chain seq x y z
N MET A 1 -10.07 3.26 -5.00
CA MET A 1 -8.93 3.55 -5.89
C MET A 1 -7.67 3.37 -5.06
N ILE A 2 -6.79 2.44 -5.43
CA ILE A 2 -5.54 2.18 -4.69
C ILE A 2 -4.55 3.28 -5.08
N ARG A 3 -4.02 4.02 -4.10
CA ARG A 3 -3.01 5.06 -4.35
C ARG A 3 -1.73 4.38 -4.85
N SER A 4 -1.09 4.98 -5.85
CA SER A 4 0.23 4.54 -6.30
C SER A 4 1.28 4.81 -5.22
N TYR A 5 2.38 4.04 -5.25
CA TYR A 5 3.52 4.27 -4.35
C TYR A 5 4.08 5.69 -4.45
N LYS A 6 4.02 6.30 -5.64
CA LYS A 6 4.42 7.70 -5.87
C LYS A 6 3.51 8.67 -5.11
N GLU A 7 2.19 8.53 -5.26
CA GLU A 7 1.23 9.39 -4.56
C GLU A 7 1.34 9.27 -3.04
N ILE A 8 1.67 8.07 -2.53
CA ILE A 8 1.91 7.84 -1.10
C ILE A 8 3.15 8.60 -0.64
N ALA A 9 4.25 8.53 -1.41
CA ALA A 9 5.49 9.23 -1.08
C ALA A 9 5.33 10.77 -1.20
N GLU A 10 4.65 11.27 -2.22
CA GLU A 10 4.32 12.71 -2.34
C GLU A 10 3.46 13.20 -1.17
N THR A 11 2.51 12.38 -0.70
CA THR A 11 1.74 12.68 0.52
C THR A 11 2.66 12.79 1.73
N GLY A 12 3.61 11.86 1.88
CA GLY A 12 4.57 11.87 2.98
C GLY A 12 5.45 13.13 3.02
N VAL A 13 5.87 13.64 1.85
CA VAL A 13 6.58 14.93 1.77
C VAL A 13 5.69 16.08 2.23
N GLY A 14 4.43 16.10 1.80
CA GLY A 14 3.45 17.09 2.25
C GLY A 14 3.27 17.07 3.78
N ASP A 15 3.16 15.88 4.37
CA ASP A 15 3.02 15.73 5.82
C ASP A 15 4.24 16.29 6.57
N LEU A 16 5.46 16.12 6.04
CA LEU A 16 6.67 16.70 6.64
C LEU A 16 6.66 18.24 6.62
N TYR A 17 6.17 18.85 5.54
CA TYR A 17 5.97 20.31 5.48
C TYR A 17 4.94 20.80 6.50
N ASP A 18 3.86 20.05 6.71
CA ASP A 18 2.86 20.38 7.73
C ASP A 18 3.46 20.34 9.15
N VAL A 19 4.33 19.37 9.44
CA VAL A 19 5.06 19.34 10.72
C VAL A 19 6.00 20.54 10.84
N GLN A 20 6.68 20.94 9.77
CA GLN A 20 7.53 22.12 9.78
C GLN A 20 6.75 23.41 10.09
N ASN A 21 5.58 23.59 9.47
CA ASN A 21 4.67 24.69 9.78
C ASN A 21 4.22 24.67 11.25
N ALA A 22 3.98 23.49 11.81
CA ALA A 22 3.64 23.35 13.23
C ALA A 22 4.82 23.79 14.13
N PHE A 23 6.05 23.45 13.80
CA PHE A 23 7.24 23.90 14.54
C PHE A 23 7.44 25.40 14.47
N ASP A 24 7.16 26.04 13.34
CA ASP A 24 7.20 27.50 13.22
C ASP A 24 6.20 28.18 14.18
N ASN A 25 5.00 27.62 14.30
CA ASN A 25 4.01 28.12 15.27
C ASN A 25 4.48 27.96 16.72
N VAL A 26 5.07 26.81 17.07
CA VAL A 26 5.57 26.58 18.44
C VAL A 26 6.77 27.48 18.75
N ARG A 27 7.66 27.70 17.78
CA ARG A 27 8.77 28.65 17.91
C ARG A 27 8.27 30.07 18.17
N ALA A 28 7.21 30.50 17.48
CA ALA A 28 6.58 31.80 17.75
C ALA A 28 6.06 31.91 19.20
N ILE A 29 5.45 30.84 19.72
CA ILE A 29 5.00 30.78 21.12
C ILE A 29 6.17 30.91 22.09
N PHE A 30 7.26 30.15 21.88
CA PHE A 30 8.43 30.25 22.75
C PHE A 30 9.09 31.62 22.70
N THR A 31 9.18 32.25 21.52
CA THR A 31 9.66 33.63 21.40
C THR A 31 8.83 34.60 22.24
N LEU A 32 7.50 34.47 22.21
CA LEU A 32 6.60 35.30 23.04
C LEU A 32 6.80 35.05 24.54
N LEU A 33 7.04 33.81 24.95
CA LEU A 33 7.31 33.49 26.35
C LEU A 33 8.64 34.07 26.83
N LEU A 34 9.69 33.99 26.00
CA LEU A 34 11.00 34.57 26.30
C LEU A 34 10.95 36.10 26.41
N ASP A 35 10.14 36.77 25.58
CA ASP A 35 9.95 38.23 25.65
C ASP A 35 9.11 38.67 26.87
N ARG A 36 8.14 37.83 27.27
CA ARG A 36 7.14 38.21 28.28
C ARG A 36 7.55 37.92 29.72
N PHE A 37 8.33 36.87 29.95
CA PHE A 37 8.65 36.38 31.27
C PHE A 37 10.13 36.65 31.63
N PRO A 38 10.44 36.91 32.91
CA PRO A 38 11.82 37.14 33.33
C PRO A 38 12.65 35.85 33.29
N GLU A 39 13.96 35.98 33.12
CA GLU A 39 14.90 34.86 32.90
C GLU A 39 14.91 33.81 34.03
N ASP A 40 14.60 34.23 35.26
CA ASP A 40 14.54 33.39 36.45
C ASP A 40 13.22 32.61 36.61
N SER A 41 12.27 32.83 35.71
CA SER A 41 10.98 32.15 35.73
C SER A 41 11.02 30.77 35.07
N ALA A 42 10.22 29.84 35.59
CA ALA A 42 10.05 28.52 34.99
C ALA A 42 9.51 28.59 33.54
N ALA A 43 8.72 29.62 33.22
CA ALA A 43 8.18 29.82 31.87
C ALA A 43 9.27 30.20 30.87
N TYR A 44 10.25 31.02 31.29
CA TYR A 44 11.41 31.36 30.46
C TYR A 44 12.30 30.13 30.23
N SER A 45 12.65 29.39 31.29
CA SER A 45 13.48 28.17 31.15
C SER A 45 12.83 27.12 30.26
N LEU A 46 11.49 26.96 30.34
CA LEU A 46 10.75 26.07 29.45
C LEU A 46 10.83 26.51 27.99
N ALA A 47 10.68 27.81 27.73
CA ALA A 47 10.73 28.36 26.39
C ALA A 47 12.14 28.28 25.78
N GLU A 48 13.18 28.46 26.59
CA GLU A 48 14.58 28.32 26.17
C GLU A 48 14.89 26.87 25.77
N LEU A 49 14.55 25.91 26.62
CA LEU A 49 14.69 24.48 26.31
C LEU A 49 13.89 24.09 25.07
N GLY A 50 12.62 24.52 25.01
CA GLY A 50 11.74 24.24 23.87
C GLY A 50 12.28 24.81 22.55
N THR A 51 12.89 25.98 22.59
CA THR A 51 13.53 26.59 21.41
C THR A 51 14.74 25.77 20.95
N PHE A 52 15.56 25.28 21.88
CA PHE A 52 16.70 24.42 21.56
C PHE A 52 16.26 23.12 20.88
N GLU A 53 15.29 22.41 21.48
CA GLU A 53 14.76 21.16 20.93
C GLU A 53 14.13 21.36 19.54
N ILE A 54 13.32 22.41 19.35
CA ILE A 54 12.70 22.69 18.06
C ILE A 54 13.74 22.97 16.97
N ASN A 55 14.83 23.65 17.28
CA ASN A 55 15.87 23.94 16.28
C ASN A 55 16.57 22.66 15.78
N ASP A 56 16.83 21.70 16.69
CA ASP A 56 17.37 20.39 16.31
C ASP A 56 16.39 19.61 15.43
N TRP A 57 15.13 19.55 15.84
CA TRP A 57 14.09 18.84 15.09
C TRP A 57 13.76 19.48 13.74
N THR A 58 13.78 20.81 13.64
CA THR A 58 13.56 21.53 12.38
C THR A 58 14.69 21.24 11.38
N SER A 59 15.93 21.15 11.86
CA SER A 59 17.09 20.83 11.03
C SER A 59 16.98 19.40 10.46
N LYS A 60 16.54 18.44 11.27
CA LYS A 60 16.32 17.05 10.84
C LYS A 60 15.17 16.93 9.83
N LEU A 61 14.05 17.60 10.08
CA LEU A 61 12.92 17.62 9.15
C LEU A 61 13.32 18.16 7.78
N PHE A 62 14.08 19.26 7.75
CA PHE A 62 14.54 19.83 6.49
C PHE A 62 15.39 18.84 5.68
N GLN A 63 16.32 18.13 6.34
CA GLN A 63 17.13 17.09 5.70
C GLN A 63 16.27 15.95 5.17
N TRP A 64 15.23 15.54 5.90
CA TRP A 64 14.32 14.50 5.45
C TRP A 64 13.49 14.94 4.24
N CYS A 65 12.97 16.16 4.24
CA CYS A 65 12.28 16.73 3.07
C CYS A 65 13.20 16.72 1.85
N GLU A 66 14.41 17.29 1.94
CA GLU A 66 15.36 17.32 0.82
C GLU A 66 15.72 15.91 0.33
N CYS A 67 16.02 14.97 1.24
CA CYS A 67 16.32 13.60 0.83
C CYS A 67 15.13 12.96 0.09
N MET A 68 13.92 13.10 0.62
CA MET A 68 12.74 12.47 0.06
C MET A 68 12.34 13.07 -1.29
N GLU A 69 12.47 14.39 -1.44
CA GLU A 69 12.25 15.08 -2.72
C GLU A 69 13.28 14.67 -3.79
N ASN A 70 14.56 14.63 -3.44
CA ASN A 70 15.62 14.21 -4.37
C ASN A 70 15.42 12.76 -4.85
N GLU A 71 15.10 11.85 -3.93
CA GLU A 71 14.83 10.45 -4.28
C GLU A 71 13.56 10.31 -5.13
N LEU A 72 12.53 11.13 -4.89
CA LEU A 72 11.33 11.19 -5.72
C LEU A 72 11.63 11.70 -7.13
N ASP A 73 12.44 12.75 -7.25
CA ASP A 73 12.88 13.29 -8.53
C ASP A 73 13.71 12.28 -9.32
N ASP A 74 14.64 11.59 -8.65
CA ASP A 74 15.43 10.51 -9.26
C ASP A 74 14.55 9.34 -9.71
N ALA A 75 13.61 8.90 -8.88
CA ALA A 75 12.66 7.86 -9.26
C ALA A 75 11.80 8.28 -10.46
N ASN A 76 11.38 9.55 -10.52
CA ASN A 76 10.60 10.10 -11.62
C ASN A 76 11.44 10.21 -12.90
N ALA A 77 12.71 10.62 -12.80
CA ALA A 77 13.65 10.65 -13.91
C ALA A 77 13.98 9.25 -14.44
N GLN A 78 14.12 8.26 -13.55
CA GLN A 78 14.28 6.85 -13.92
C GLN A 78 13.03 6.32 -14.62
N ALA A 79 11.83 6.62 -14.12
CA ALA A 79 10.57 6.21 -14.74
C ALA A 79 10.39 6.82 -16.14
N GLN A 80 10.85 8.06 -16.36
CA GLN A 80 10.81 8.72 -17.67
C GLN A 80 11.88 8.18 -18.65
N LYS A 81 13.05 7.79 -18.14
CA LYS A 81 14.14 7.19 -18.95
C LYS A 81 13.91 5.72 -19.24
N ALA A 82 13.16 5.02 -18.38
CA ALA A 82 12.75 3.65 -18.65
C ALA A 82 11.95 3.64 -19.95
N ALA A 83 12.46 2.91 -20.94
CA ALA A 83 11.71 2.69 -22.16
C ALA A 83 10.32 2.15 -21.76
N PRO A 84 9.22 2.71 -22.31
CA PRO A 84 7.91 2.14 -22.05
C PRO A 84 8.02 0.65 -22.35
N LEU A 85 7.71 -0.18 -21.35
CA LEU A 85 7.74 -1.62 -21.50
C LEU A 85 7.00 -1.93 -22.79
N THR A 86 7.69 -2.54 -23.75
CA THR A 86 7.07 -2.86 -25.04
C THR A 86 5.83 -3.67 -24.73
N HIS A 87 4.72 -3.44 -25.44
CA HIS A 87 3.43 -4.06 -25.15
C HIS A 87 3.54 -5.59 -24.92
N TYR A 88 4.49 -6.23 -25.63
CA TYR A 88 4.90 -7.62 -25.45
C TYR A 88 5.42 -8.00 -24.05
N LEU A 89 6.25 -7.17 -23.41
CA LEU A 89 6.80 -7.43 -22.06
C LEU A 89 5.78 -7.17 -20.95
N LEU A 90 4.87 -6.21 -21.15
CA LEU A 90 3.70 -6.01 -20.29
C LEU A 90 2.75 -7.21 -20.38
N ASP A 91 2.50 -7.70 -21.60
CA ASP A 91 1.68 -8.88 -21.84
C ASP A 91 2.32 -10.15 -21.27
N GLN A 92 3.65 -10.30 -21.38
CA GLN A 92 4.38 -11.42 -20.79
C GLN A 92 4.34 -11.42 -19.26
N ARG A 93 4.59 -10.28 -18.60
CA ARG A 93 4.50 -10.20 -17.12
C ARG A 93 3.06 -10.40 -16.64
N SER A 94 2.08 -9.88 -17.37
CA SER A 94 0.66 -10.13 -17.11
C SER A 94 0.32 -11.61 -17.28
N HIS A 95 0.93 -12.29 -18.26
CA HIS A 95 0.77 -13.71 -18.51
C HIS A 95 1.37 -14.56 -17.39
N ASP A 96 2.61 -14.30 -16.99
CA ASP A 96 3.29 -15.07 -15.94
C ASP A 96 2.55 -14.95 -14.59
N VAL A 97 2.06 -13.75 -14.25
CA VAL A 97 1.23 -13.52 -13.06
C VAL A 97 -0.11 -14.25 -13.18
N ALA A 98 -0.77 -14.21 -14.34
CA ALA A 98 -2.02 -14.94 -14.56
C ALA A 98 -1.83 -16.46 -14.47
N GLU A 99 -0.71 -17.00 -14.96
CA GLU A 99 -0.36 -18.42 -14.87
C GLU A 99 -0.13 -18.85 -13.42
N ALA A 100 0.65 -18.07 -12.66
CA ALA A 100 0.90 -18.35 -11.25
C ALA A 100 -0.41 -18.36 -10.42
N ILE A 101 -1.28 -17.38 -10.63
CA ILE A 101 -2.59 -17.33 -9.96
C ILE A 101 -3.49 -18.50 -10.41
N SER A 102 -3.46 -18.87 -11.69
CA SER A 102 -4.21 -20.02 -12.20
C SER A 102 -3.75 -21.34 -11.55
N ALA A 103 -2.43 -21.52 -11.38
CA ALA A 103 -1.86 -22.69 -10.72
C ALA A 103 -2.27 -22.77 -9.24
N GLU A 104 -2.19 -21.66 -8.51
CA GLU A 104 -2.61 -21.56 -7.11
C GLU A 104 -4.10 -21.89 -6.95
N ARG A 105 -4.97 -21.29 -7.76
CA ARG A 105 -6.43 -21.53 -7.71
C ARG A 105 -6.84 -22.95 -8.08
N LYS A 106 -6.12 -23.60 -9.00
CA LYS A 106 -6.31 -25.04 -9.29
C LYS A 106 -6.00 -25.89 -8.06
N HIS A 107 -4.94 -25.54 -7.34
CA HIS A 107 -4.57 -26.22 -6.10
C HIS A 107 -5.62 -26.01 -5.01
N ALA A 108 -6.07 -24.77 -4.80
CA ALA A 108 -7.11 -24.42 -3.83
C ALA A 108 -8.45 -25.13 -4.14
N THR A 109 -8.88 -25.18 -5.40
CA THR A 109 -10.11 -25.89 -5.81
C THR A 109 -9.99 -27.39 -5.54
N ARG A 110 -8.85 -28.00 -5.88
CA ARG A 110 -8.62 -29.43 -5.64
C ARG A 110 -8.64 -29.76 -4.14
N TRP A 111 -8.03 -28.89 -3.34
CA TRP A 111 -8.03 -29.02 -1.88
C TRP A 111 -9.45 -28.91 -1.31
N TRP A 112 -10.23 -27.91 -1.75
CA TRP A 112 -11.62 -27.77 -1.35
C TRP A 112 -12.46 -29.00 -1.73
N SER A 113 -12.31 -29.54 -2.94
CA SER A 113 -13.02 -30.76 -3.35
C SER A 113 -12.69 -31.96 -2.46
N HIS A 114 -11.42 -32.16 -2.11
CA HIS A 114 -11.04 -33.23 -1.19
C HIS A 114 -11.64 -33.04 0.20
N LEU A 115 -11.64 -31.82 0.74
CA LEU A 115 -12.27 -31.54 2.02
C LEU A 115 -13.79 -31.75 1.97
N HIS A 116 -14.44 -31.33 0.88
CA HIS A 116 -15.87 -31.53 0.67
C HIS A 116 -16.23 -33.02 0.60
N GLU A 117 -15.42 -33.84 -0.08
CA GLU A 117 -15.58 -35.29 -0.10
C GLU A 117 -15.40 -35.91 1.28
N LEU A 118 -14.33 -35.57 2.00
CA LEU A 118 -14.07 -36.05 3.37
C LEU A 118 -15.19 -35.66 4.33
N ARG A 119 -15.76 -34.46 4.19
CA ARG A 119 -16.94 -34.01 4.94
C ARG A 119 -18.15 -34.89 4.64
N ARG A 120 -18.43 -35.13 3.36
CA ARG A 120 -19.59 -35.94 2.92
C ARG A 120 -19.51 -37.38 3.42
N PHE A 121 -18.30 -37.93 3.51
CA PHE A 121 -18.06 -39.29 4.04
C PHE A 121 -17.90 -39.32 5.57
N ASN A 122 -18.10 -38.21 6.27
CA ASN A 122 -17.95 -38.08 7.72
C ASN A 122 -16.55 -38.53 8.21
N GLN A 123 -15.53 -38.29 7.39
CA GLN A 123 -14.13 -38.63 7.66
C GLN A 123 -13.34 -37.44 8.23
N LEU A 124 -13.97 -36.25 8.33
CA LEU A 124 -13.39 -35.10 9.01
C LEU A 124 -13.67 -35.17 10.52
N PRO A 125 -12.71 -34.78 11.38
CA PRO A 125 -12.96 -34.59 12.80
C PRO A 125 -14.11 -33.59 13.05
N GLU A 126 -14.93 -33.82 14.08
CA GLU A 126 -16.10 -32.97 14.41
C GLU A 126 -15.76 -31.48 14.54
N TRP A 127 -14.60 -31.14 15.08
CA TRP A 127 -14.16 -29.76 15.24
C TRP A 127 -13.76 -29.07 13.91
N VAL A 128 -13.50 -29.84 12.84
CA VAL A 128 -13.18 -29.35 11.49
C VAL A 128 -14.43 -29.27 10.62
N ALA A 129 -15.35 -30.22 10.79
CA ALA A 129 -16.52 -30.40 9.94
C ALA A 129 -17.55 -29.26 10.04
N ALA A 130 -17.46 -28.39 11.06
CA ALA A 130 -18.34 -27.25 11.22
C ALA A 130 -18.22 -26.26 10.04
N ASP A 131 -16.99 -25.85 9.71
CA ASP A 131 -16.76 -24.68 8.86
C ASP A 131 -15.98 -24.97 7.56
N ILE A 132 -15.37 -26.14 7.42
CA ILE A 132 -14.47 -26.44 6.28
C ILE A 132 -15.14 -27.33 5.21
N GLY A 133 -14.94 -26.99 3.94
CA GLY A 133 -15.48 -27.72 2.78
C GLY A 133 -16.98 -27.47 2.53
N THR A 134 -17.52 -26.36 3.04
CA THR A 134 -18.90 -25.92 2.76
C THR A 134 -19.01 -25.35 1.33
N ASP A 135 -20.22 -25.37 0.77
CA ASP A 135 -20.52 -24.61 -0.45
C ASP A 135 -20.38 -23.09 -0.23
N GLU A 136 -20.66 -22.59 0.98
CA GLU A 136 -20.50 -21.17 1.32
C GLU A 136 -19.03 -20.71 1.30
N GLU A 137 -18.08 -21.52 1.81
CA GLU A 137 -16.65 -21.25 1.72
C GLU A 137 -16.19 -21.17 0.26
N ARG A 138 -16.72 -22.06 -0.60
CA ARG A 138 -16.42 -22.06 -2.03
C ARG A 138 -16.91 -20.77 -2.69
N ASP A 139 -18.12 -20.33 -2.35
CA ASP A 139 -18.72 -19.15 -2.96
C ASP A 139 -17.99 -17.88 -2.51
N HIS A 140 -17.60 -17.78 -1.23
CA HIS A 140 -16.76 -16.71 -0.71
C HIS A 140 -15.37 -16.68 -1.36
N MET A 141 -14.78 -17.85 -1.61
CA MET A 141 -13.51 -17.99 -2.33
C MET A 141 -13.65 -17.50 -3.78
N LEU A 142 -14.72 -17.84 -4.48
CA LEU A 142 -15.01 -17.37 -5.84
C LEU A 142 -15.20 -15.85 -5.91
N GLU A 143 -15.89 -15.25 -4.92
CA GLU A 143 -16.04 -13.80 -4.81
C GLU A 143 -14.71 -13.09 -4.56
N SER A 144 -13.90 -13.63 -3.65
CA SER A 144 -12.55 -13.13 -3.38
C SER A 144 -11.67 -13.19 -4.63
N TRP A 145 -11.80 -14.24 -5.45
CA TRP A 145 -11.08 -14.36 -6.71
C TRP A 145 -11.50 -13.30 -7.74
N LYS A 146 -12.80 -13.00 -7.84
CA LYS A 146 -13.30 -11.94 -8.73
C LYS A 146 -12.79 -10.56 -8.29
N ALA A 147 -12.82 -10.28 -6.98
CA ALA A 147 -12.28 -9.04 -6.44
C ALA A 147 -10.78 -8.86 -6.77
N VAL A 148 -9.99 -9.94 -6.63
CA VAL A 148 -8.57 -9.93 -6.99
C VAL A 148 -8.37 -9.75 -8.51
N ASN A 149 -9.17 -10.40 -9.35
CA ASN A 149 -9.08 -10.23 -10.81
C ASN A 149 -9.43 -8.80 -11.22
N GLN A 150 -10.47 -8.22 -10.64
CA GLN A 150 -10.87 -6.83 -10.90
C GLN A 150 -9.78 -5.84 -10.45
N ALA A 151 -9.10 -6.12 -9.34
CA ALA A 151 -8.00 -5.28 -8.84
C ALA A 151 -6.73 -5.38 -9.70
N LEU A 152 -6.40 -6.56 -10.23
CA LEU A 152 -5.15 -6.80 -10.95
C LEU A 152 -5.27 -6.57 -12.47
N PHE A 153 -6.40 -6.97 -13.06
CA PHE A 153 -6.61 -6.99 -14.52
C PHE A 153 -7.78 -6.13 -14.98
N GLY A 154 -8.57 -5.55 -14.05
CA GLY A 154 -9.75 -4.76 -14.39
C GLY A 154 -10.92 -5.58 -14.98
N SER A 155 -10.85 -6.91 -14.87
CA SER A 155 -11.89 -7.83 -15.35
C SER A 155 -12.14 -8.94 -14.35
N ASP A 156 -13.32 -9.58 -14.39
CA ASP A 156 -13.63 -10.74 -13.55
C ASP A 156 -12.81 -11.99 -13.88
N TYR A 157 -12.05 -11.98 -14.98
CA TYR A 157 -11.28 -13.12 -15.48
C TYR A 157 -9.77 -12.90 -15.34
N LEU A 158 -9.00 -14.00 -15.27
CA LEU A 158 -7.54 -13.94 -15.26
C LEU A 158 -7.01 -13.62 -16.66
N GLY A 159 -6.41 -12.44 -16.80
CA GLY A 159 -5.81 -11.96 -18.05
C GLY A 159 -6.82 -11.62 -19.15
N ASN A 160 -6.32 -11.07 -20.25
CA ASN A 160 -7.06 -10.79 -21.49
C ASN A 160 -7.46 -12.07 -22.25
N PHE A 161 -7.96 -13.11 -21.58
CA PHE A 161 -8.69 -14.16 -22.27
C PHE A 161 -10.09 -13.63 -22.60
N GLN A 162 -10.15 -12.69 -23.55
CA GLN A 162 -11.23 -12.77 -24.52
C GLN A 162 -11.02 -14.13 -25.21
N PRO A 163 -11.92 -15.12 -25.08
CA PRO A 163 -11.88 -16.25 -25.99
C PRO A 163 -11.92 -15.60 -27.37
N TYR A 164 -10.93 -15.91 -28.23
CA TYR A 164 -10.93 -15.51 -29.63
C TYR A 164 -12.34 -15.74 -30.16
N ARG A 165 -13.13 -14.67 -30.26
CA ARG A 165 -14.43 -14.70 -30.91
C ARG A 165 -14.01 -14.85 -32.35
N GLY A 166 -14.10 -16.09 -32.84
CA GLY A 166 -13.71 -16.44 -34.19
C GLY A 166 -14.17 -15.33 -35.11
N ALA A 167 -13.20 -14.73 -35.82
CA ALA A 167 -13.50 -13.79 -36.87
C ALA A 167 -14.28 -14.59 -37.91
N ALA A 168 -15.60 -14.56 -37.80
CA ALA A 168 -16.48 -14.81 -38.92
C ALA A 168 -16.26 -13.62 -39.84
N LEU A 169 -15.48 -13.84 -40.90
CA LEU A 169 -15.76 -13.47 -42.29
C LEU A 169 -14.76 -14.21 -43.18
#